data_AF-A0A3R7V8R1-F1
#
_entry.id   AF-A0A3R7V8R1-F1
#
_cell.length_a   1.000
_cell.length_b   1.000
_cell.length_c   1.000
_cell.angle_alpha   90.00
_cell.angle_beta   90.00
_cell.angle_gamma   90.00
#
_symmetry.space_group_name_H-M   'P 1'
#
loop_
_entity.id
_entity.type
_entity.pdbx_description
1 polymer ?
#
loop_
_entity_poly.entity_id
_entity_poly.type
_entity_poly.pdbx_seq_one_letter_code
_entity_poly.pdbx_strand_id
1 'polypeptide(L)'
;MDKPKIYPFNPNYLSDHRAYELGLELQSIDRLLAFRKSGKWINSAEQFQSVTGVEDELKARLLPYLTFPKWKKTNSPIKKELEKIGLNRCEGVDLEMIYGVGKKLSQRIINYRKYLKGYSDVDQLYEVFGLDSVVVQRIQKRFEVKVLPQINKLLLDTLSYADLVALPYITSKDARNIIQWRSSHGEIGFDDLQNIEGFDVLKIKRISLYLHSF
;
A
#
# COMPACT_ATOMS: atom_id res chain seq x y z
N MET A 1 36.27 26.65 -43.83
CA MET A 1 34.88 26.49 -43.36
C MET A 1 34.91 26.69 -41.85
N ASP A 2 34.35 27.79 -41.37
CA ASP A 2 34.29 28.07 -39.93
C ASP A 2 33.44 27.02 -39.22
N LYS A 3 33.96 26.50 -38.11
CA LYS A 3 33.22 25.52 -37.30
C LYS A 3 31.99 26.22 -36.70
N PRO A 4 30.78 25.62 -36.79
CA PRO A 4 29.57 26.24 -36.27
C PRO A 4 29.71 26.53 -34.77
N LYS A 5 29.26 27.71 -34.36
CA LYS A 5 29.33 28.15 -32.97
C LYS A 5 28.37 27.31 -32.11
N ILE A 6 28.94 26.60 -31.13
CA ILE A 6 28.17 25.78 -30.19
C ILE A 6 27.73 26.66 -29.02
N TYR A 7 26.43 26.62 -28.72
CA TYR A 7 25.85 27.26 -27.54
C TYR A 7 25.57 26.23 -26.45
N PRO A 8 25.64 26.60 -25.16
CA PRO A 8 25.29 25.70 -24.08
C PRO A 8 23.88 25.10 -24.26
N PHE A 9 23.73 23.79 -24.01
CA PHE A 9 22.47 23.08 -24.22
C PHE A 9 22.29 21.93 -23.21
N ASN A 10 21.05 21.54 -22.96
CA ASN A 10 20.74 20.39 -22.12
C ASN A 10 20.40 19.19 -23.01
N PRO A 11 21.12 18.06 -22.87
CA PRO A 11 20.94 16.91 -23.75
C PRO A 11 19.56 16.26 -23.63
N ASN A 12 18.87 16.43 -22.49
CA ASN A 12 17.51 15.91 -22.29
C ASN A 12 16.45 16.65 -23.12
N TYR A 13 16.81 17.76 -23.76
CA TYR A 13 15.93 18.57 -24.61
C TYR A 13 16.50 18.74 -26.02
N LEU A 14 17.50 17.95 -26.40
CA LEU A 14 18.10 18.00 -27.72
C LEU A 14 17.10 17.47 -28.77
N SER A 15 16.82 18.23 -29.82
CA SER A 15 16.05 17.75 -30.97
C SER A 15 16.96 17.00 -31.94
N ASP A 16 16.39 16.10 -32.74
CA ASP A 16 17.13 15.27 -33.71
C ASP A 16 17.92 16.13 -34.70
N HIS A 17 17.28 17.17 -35.23
CA HIS A 17 17.91 18.15 -36.11
C HIS A 17 19.12 18.82 -35.45
N ARG A 18 18.98 19.29 -34.21
CA ARG A 18 20.06 19.96 -33.49
C ARG A 18 21.16 19.00 -33.08
N ALA A 19 20.83 17.74 -32.77
CA ALA A 19 21.81 16.69 -32.51
C ALA A 19 22.66 16.40 -33.76
N TYR A 20 22.01 16.34 -34.93
CA TYR A 20 22.69 16.16 -36.21
C TYR A 20 23.61 17.34 -36.56
N GLU A 21 23.16 18.59 -36.38
CA GLU A 21 23.99 19.79 -36.58
C GLU A 21 25.22 19.83 -35.67
N LEU A 22 25.11 19.26 -34.47
CA LEU A 22 26.22 19.14 -33.52
C LEU A 22 27.18 18.00 -33.89
N GLY A 23 26.88 17.21 -34.93
CA GLY A 23 27.72 16.13 -35.44
C GLY A 23 27.45 14.77 -34.80
N LEU A 24 26.31 14.57 -34.12
CA LEU A 24 25.93 13.23 -33.66
C LEU A 24 25.53 12.37 -34.84
N GLU A 25 26.05 11.15 -34.87
CA GLU A 25 25.60 10.13 -35.82
C GLU A 25 24.17 9.68 -35.50
N LEU A 26 23.47 9.16 -36.50
CA LEU A 26 22.09 8.70 -36.37
C LEU A 26 21.92 7.69 -35.21
N GLN A 27 22.88 6.78 -35.03
CA GLN A 27 22.86 5.83 -33.93
C GLN A 27 22.95 6.49 -32.55
N SER A 28 23.76 7.55 -32.41
CA SER A 28 23.88 8.32 -31.16
C SER A 28 22.59 9.08 -30.85
N ILE A 29 21.91 9.61 -31.88
CA ILE A 29 20.61 10.27 -31.77
C ILE A 29 19.55 9.26 -31.31
N ASP A 30 19.49 8.09 -31.94
CA ASP A 30 18.52 7.04 -31.59
C ASP A 30 18.69 6.56 -30.15
N ARG A 31 19.94 6.34 -29.71
CA ARG A 31 20.24 5.96 -28.31
C ARG A 31 19.80 7.03 -27.33
N LEU A 32 20.05 8.30 -27.64
CA LEU A 32 19.61 9.44 -26.82
C LEU A 32 18.09 9.48 -26.69
N LEU A 33 17.37 9.31 -27.80
CA LEU A 33 15.90 9.28 -27.81
C LEU A 33 15.34 8.08 -27.06
N ALA A 34 15.89 6.88 -27.25
CA ALA A 34 15.47 5.68 -26.54
C ALA A 34 15.68 5.82 -25.02
N PHE A 35 16.81 6.39 -24.61
CA PHE A 35 17.09 6.66 -23.20
C PHE A 35 16.06 7.62 -22.59
N ARG A 36 15.70 8.70 -23.29
CA ARG A 36 14.66 9.65 -22.86
C ARG A 36 13.27 9.03 -22.81
N LYS A 37 12.91 8.21 -23.81
CA LYS A 37 11.62 7.47 -23.84
C LYS A 37 11.45 6.50 -22.67
N SER A 38 12.55 6.03 -22.08
CA SER A 38 12.51 5.18 -20.87
C SER A 38 12.17 5.93 -19.57
N GLY A 39 11.98 7.25 -19.63
CA GLY A 39 11.73 8.10 -18.45
C GLY A 39 12.99 8.45 -17.64
N LYS A 40 14.18 8.05 -18.13
CA LYS A 40 15.48 8.36 -17.52
C LYS A 40 16.04 9.68 -18.05
N TRP A 41 16.82 10.36 -17.21
CA TRP A 41 17.42 11.66 -17.49
C TRP A 41 18.94 11.54 -17.47
N ILE A 42 19.61 12.22 -18.41
CA ILE A 42 21.05 12.37 -18.46
C ILE A 42 21.44 13.51 -17.52
N ASN A 43 22.20 13.19 -16.48
CA ASN A 43 22.55 14.12 -15.41
C ASN A 43 24.04 14.48 -15.37
N SER A 44 24.87 13.90 -16.25
CA SER A 44 26.28 14.23 -16.33
C SER A 44 26.85 14.08 -17.74
N ALA A 45 28.03 14.68 -17.93
CA ALA A 45 28.84 14.58 -19.14
C ALA A 45 29.23 13.13 -19.45
N GLU A 46 29.62 12.37 -18.44
CA GLU A 46 30.02 10.96 -18.55
C GLU A 46 28.82 10.10 -18.94
N GLN A 47 27.66 10.36 -18.34
CA GLN A 47 26.43 9.66 -18.70
C GLN A 47 25.98 9.99 -20.11
N PHE A 48 26.14 11.25 -20.55
CA PHE A 48 25.87 11.63 -21.94
C PHE A 48 26.72 10.80 -22.90
N GLN A 49 28.02 10.65 -22.63
CA GLN A 49 28.89 9.79 -23.45
C GLN A 49 28.44 8.33 -23.42
N SER A 50 28.18 7.76 -22.23
CA SER A 50 27.77 6.36 -22.11
C SER A 50 26.47 6.04 -22.86
N VAL A 51 25.52 6.97 -22.85
CA VAL A 51 24.23 6.81 -23.55
C VAL A 51 24.38 6.98 -25.05
N THR A 52 25.04 8.04 -25.50
CA THR A 52 25.12 8.38 -26.92
C THR A 52 26.20 7.58 -27.66
N GLY A 53 27.22 7.08 -26.95
CA GLY A 53 28.37 6.40 -27.53
C GLY A 53 29.22 7.28 -28.44
N VAL A 54 29.16 8.61 -28.28
CA VAL A 54 29.95 9.54 -29.09
C VAL A 54 31.45 9.32 -28.88
N GLU A 55 32.22 9.43 -29.97
CA GLU A 55 33.67 9.31 -29.95
C GLU A 55 34.35 10.42 -29.15
N ASP A 56 35.58 10.15 -28.67
CA ASP A 56 36.29 11.02 -27.75
C ASP A 56 36.57 12.42 -28.33
N GLU A 57 36.75 12.55 -29.65
CA GLU A 57 36.95 13.85 -30.30
C GLU A 57 35.67 14.70 -30.32
N LEU A 58 34.52 14.11 -30.64
CA LEU A 58 33.23 14.79 -30.63
C LEU A 58 32.83 15.13 -29.20
N LYS A 59 33.06 14.20 -28.26
CA LYS A 59 32.89 14.42 -26.82
C LYS A 59 33.68 15.65 -26.36
N ALA A 60 34.98 15.73 -26.63
CA ALA A 60 35.82 16.84 -26.19
C ALA A 60 35.27 18.20 -26.68
N ARG A 61 34.64 18.22 -27.85
CA ARG A 61 34.00 19.41 -28.44
C ARG A 61 32.68 19.79 -27.77
N LEU A 62 31.87 18.80 -27.38
CA LEU A 62 30.52 19.01 -26.85
C LEU A 62 30.48 19.20 -25.34
N LEU A 63 31.35 18.52 -24.58
CA LEU A 63 31.34 18.52 -23.11
C LEU A 63 31.35 19.93 -22.48
N PRO A 64 32.14 20.91 -22.97
CA PRO A 64 32.14 22.26 -22.39
C PRO A 64 30.80 22.98 -22.48
N TYR A 65 29.90 22.53 -23.36
CA TYR A 65 28.60 23.14 -23.64
C TYR A 65 27.43 22.36 -23.05
N LEU A 66 27.67 21.21 -22.43
CA LEU A 66 26.60 20.47 -21.75
C LEU A 66 26.18 21.20 -20.47
N THR A 67 24.90 21.52 -20.41
CA THR A 67 24.27 22.14 -19.25
C THR A 67 23.28 21.18 -18.64
N PHE A 68 23.47 20.92 -17.36
CA PHE A 68 22.55 20.15 -16.55
C PHE A 68 21.84 21.12 -15.60
N PRO A 69 20.52 20.97 -15.41
CA PRO A 69 19.84 21.74 -14.39
C PRO A 69 20.52 21.45 -13.07
N LYS A 70 20.91 22.51 -12.33
CA LYS A 70 21.30 22.36 -10.94
C LYS A 70 20.05 21.95 -10.18
N TRP A 71 19.76 20.66 -10.11
CA TRP A 71 18.83 20.16 -9.12
C TRP A 71 19.40 20.61 -7.79
N LYS A 72 18.71 21.55 -7.12
CA LYS A 72 18.87 21.66 -5.69
C LYS A 72 18.70 20.23 -5.20
N LYS A 73 19.70 19.70 -4.48
CA LYS A 73 19.45 18.56 -3.61
C LYS A 73 18.38 19.04 -2.65
N THR A 74 17.12 18.95 -3.05
CA THR A 74 16.08 18.69 -2.09
C THR A 74 16.53 17.37 -1.55
N ASN A 75 17.18 17.41 -0.37
CA ASN A 75 16.90 16.38 0.60
C ASN A 75 15.37 16.36 0.66
N SER A 76 14.72 15.60 -0.22
CA SER A 76 13.41 15.09 0.07
C SER A 76 13.65 14.49 1.44
N PRO A 77 13.04 15.02 2.51
CA PRO A 77 13.18 14.37 3.79
C PRO A 77 12.82 12.93 3.49
N ILE A 78 13.75 12.00 3.75
CA ILE A 78 13.40 10.60 3.93
C ILE A 78 12.16 10.71 4.80
N LYS A 79 11.00 10.40 4.21
CA LYS A 79 9.71 10.71 4.83
C LYS A 79 9.75 9.82 6.05
N LYS A 80 10.17 10.39 7.19
CA LYS A 80 10.38 9.64 8.43
C LYS A 80 8.98 9.18 8.74
N GLU A 81 8.71 7.93 8.40
CA GLU A 81 7.39 7.38 8.46
C GLU A 81 7.01 7.54 9.93
N LEU A 82 6.02 8.41 10.17
CA LEU A 82 5.63 8.74 11.53
C LEU A 82 5.29 7.41 12.17
N GLU A 83 6.01 7.07 13.23
CA GLU A 83 5.83 5.79 13.88
C GLU A 83 4.35 5.64 14.21
N LYS A 84 3.72 4.61 13.65
CA LYS A 84 2.29 4.41 13.84
C LYS A 84 2.03 4.02 15.29
N ILE A 85 0.86 4.37 15.79
CA ILE A 85 0.39 3.98 17.12
C ILE A 85 -0.24 2.58 17.03
N GLY A 86 -0.04 1.75 18.05
CA GLY A 86 -0.66 0.43 18.12
C GLY A 86 -2.17 0.52 18.31
N LEU A 87 -2.96 0.11 17.33
CA LEU A 87 -4.42 0.15 17.34
C LEU A 87 -5.03 -0.62 18.52
N ASN A 88 -4.36 -1.70 18.95
CA ASN A 88 -4.80 -2.50 20.10
C ASN A 88 -4.46 -1.91 21.46
N ARG A 89 -3.60 -0.89 21.51
CA ARG A 89 -3.12 -0.26 22.75
C ARG A 89 -3.46 1.23 22.86
N CYS A 90 -3.95 1.85 21.79
CA CYS A 90 -4.31 3.26 21.80
C CYS A 90 -5.50 3.55 22.71
N GLU A 91 -5.57 4.80 23.18
CA GLU A 91 -6.68 5.33 23.95
C GLU A 91 -7.65 6.12 23.05
N GLY A 92 -8.79 6.52 23.60
CA GLY A 92 -9.76 7.35 22.88
C GLY A 92 -9.17 8.69 22.46
N VAL A 93 -8.35 9.30 23.32
CA VAL A 93 -7.67 10.58 23.05
C VAL A 93 -6.71 10.50 21.86
N ASP A 94 -6.06 9.35 21.63
CA ASP A 94 -5.19 9.16 20.48
C ASP A 94 -6.00 9.18 19.17
N LEU A 95 -7.16 8.53 19.18
CA LEU A 95 -8.05 8.45 18.04
C LEU A 95 -8.69 9.81 17.73
N GLU A 96 -8.99 10.61 18.76
CA GLU A 96 -9.58 11.94 18.63
C GLU A 96 -8.65 12.97 17.95
N MET A 97 -7.35 12.68 17.88
CA MET A 97 -6.40 13.48 17.08
C MET A 97 -6.65 13.35 15.56
N ILE A 98 -7.40 12.35 15.12
CA ILE A 98 -7.70 12.13 13.71
C ILE A 98 -8.89 13.00 13.30
N TYR A 99 -8.68 13.86 12.30
CA TYR A 99 -9.76 14.66 11.73
C TYR A 99 -10.90 13.78 11.21
N GLY A 100 -12.09 14.00 11.77
CA GLY A 100 -13.30 13.19 11.52
C GLY A 100 -13.60 12.15 12.61
N VAL A 101 -12.74 12.02 13.64
CA VAL A 101 -12.98 11.16 14.80
C VAL A 101 -13.19 12.04 16.03
N GLY A 102 -14.46 12.21 16.43
CA GLY A 102 -14.78 12.81 17.73
C GLY A 102 -15.01 11.75 18.82
N LYS A 103 -15.26 12.19 20.05
CA LYS A 103 -15.49 11.36 21.25
C LYS A 103 -16.45 10.18 21.06
N LYS A 104 -17.51 10.35 20.26
CA LYS A 104 -18.47 9.26 19.96
C LYS A 104 -17.85 8.17 19.09
N LEU A 105 -17.11 8.55 18.05
CA LEU A 105 -16.49 7.60 17.12
C LEU A 105 -15.27 6.93 17.76
N SER A 106 -14.46 7.66 18.53
CA SER A 106 -13.36 7.08 19.32
C SER A 106 -13.90 5.98 20.24
N GLN A 107 -14.98 6.26 20.98
CA GLN A 107 -15.60 5.26 21.86
C GLN A 107 -16.14 4.05 21.10
N ARG A 108 -16.71 4.23 19.90
CA ARG A 108 -17.17 3.11 19.06
C ARG A 108 -16.01 2.23 18.62
N ILE A 109 -14.89 2.81 18.18
CA ILE A 109 -13.68 2.07 17.79
C ILE A 109 -13.15 1.26 18.99
N ILE A 110 -13.13 1.84 20.19
CA ILE A 110 -12.69 1.17 21.42
C ILE A 110 -13.66 0.05 21.84
N ASN A 111 -14.98 0.28 21.73
CA ASN A 111 -15.97 -0.74 22.05
C ASN A 111 -15.90 -1.91 21.05
N TYR A 112 -15.72 -1.62 19.77
CA TYR A 112 -15.55 -2.64 18.75
C TYR A 112 -14.26 -3.43 18.96
N ARG A 113 -13.15 -2.76 19.33
CA ARG A 113 -11.91 -3.44 19.77
C ARG A 113 -12.18 -4.45 20.89
N LYS A 114 -12.96 -4.08 21.91
CA LYS A 114 -13.32 -4.97 23.03
C LYS A 114 -14.14 -6.16 22.55
N TYR A 115 -15.16 -5.92 21.72
CA TYR A 115 -15.99 -6.96 21.11
C TYR A 115 -15.14 -7.99 20.34
N LEU A 116 -14.18 -7.51 19.54
CA LEU A 116 -13.26 -8.36 18.78
C LEU A 116 -12.19 -9.06 19.62
N LYS A 117 -12.06 -8.74 20.92
CA LYS A 117 -10.90 -9.12 21.76
C LYS A 117 -9.57 -8.57 21.22
N GLY A 118 -9.64 -7.48 20.47
CA GLY A 118 -8.53 -6.84 19.75
C GLY A 118 -8.68 -6.97 18.24
N TYR A 119 -8.25 -5.93 17.53
CA TYR A 119 -8.16 -5.94 16.07
C TYR A 119 -7.04 -6.89 15.63
N SER A 120 -7.37 -7.85 14.79
CA SER A 120 -6.38 -8.72 14.13
C SER A 120 -5.96 -8.17 12.78
N ASP A 121 -6.77 -7.29 12.21
CA ASP A 121 -6.59 -6.68 10.90
C ASP A 121 -7.08 -5.22 10.99
N VAL A 122 -6.35 -4.29 10.37
CA VAL A 122 -6.73 -2.87 10.39
C VAL A 122 -8.00 -2.62 9.58
N ASP A 123 -8.31 -3.46 8.59
CA ASP A 123 -9.53 -3.31 7.77
C ASP A 123 -10.81 -3.60 8.55
N GLN A 124 -10.73 -4.23 9.73
CA GLN A 124 -11.87 -4.34 10.65
C GLN A 124 -12.38 -2.97 11.13
N LEU A 125 -11.63 -1.89 10.93
CA LEU A 125 -12.13 -0.54 11.16
C LEU A 125 -13.28 -0.15 10.22
N TYR A 126 -13.34 -0.70 9.00
CA TYR A 126 -14.46 -0.45 8.07
C TYR A 126 -15.78 -1.05 8.58
N GLU A 127 -15.71 -1.94 9.58
CA GLU A 127 -16.88 -2.61 10.17
C GLU A 127 -17.42 -1.83 11.39
N VAL A 128 -16.74 -0.76 11.81
CA VAL A 128 -17.18 0.10 12.92
C VAL A 128 -18.33 1.01 12.49
N PHE A 129 -19.49 0.85 13.12
CA PHE A 129 -20.70 1.59 12.77
C PHE A 129 -20.50 3.13 12.78
N GLY A 130 -20.82 3.75 11.64
CA GLY A 130 -20.77 5.20 11.43
C GLY A 130 -19.36 5.76 11.24
N LEU A 131 -18.35 4.90 11.05
CA LEU A 131 -17.01 5.31 10.68
C LEU A 131 -16.89 5.35 9.14
N ASP A 132 -16.76 6.55 8.58
CA ASP A 132 -16.66 6.72 7.13
C ASP A 132 -15.33 6.18 6.58
N SER A 133 -15.36 5.64 5.36
CA SER A 133 -14.18 5.05 4.70
C SER A 133 -12.98 6.01 4.61
N VAL A 134 -13.21 7.31 4.37
CA VAL A 134 -12.15 8.32 4.32
C VAL A 134 -11.54 8.53 5.70
N VAL A 135 -12.34 8.42 6.77
CA VAL A 135 -11.85 8.48 8.14
C VAL A 135 -11.01 7.24 8.46
N VAL A 136 -11.43 6.05 8.06
CA VAL A 136 -10.64 4.81 8.20
C VAL A 136 -9.27 4.96 7.52
N GLN A 137 -9.23 5.48 6.30
CA GLN A 137 -7.95 5.72 5.60
C GLN A 137 -7.04 6.70 6.34
N ARG A 138 -7.59 7.71 7.04
CA ARG A 138 -6.80 8.61 7.90
C ARG A 138 -6.27 7.89 9.13
N ILE A 139 -7.08 7.03 9.75
CA ILE A 139 -6.65 6.19 10.88
C ILE A 139 -5.53 5.25 10.42
N GLN A 140 -5.65 4.59 9.28
CA GLN A 140 -4.63 3.66 8.72
C GLN A 140 -3.26 4.30 8.46
N LYS A 141 -3.21 5.63 8.26
CA LYS A 141 -1.95 6.39 8.13
C LYS A 141 -1.23 6.59 9.46
N ARG A 142 -1.92 6.44 10.60
CA ARG A 142 -1.42 6.78 11.94
C ARG A 142 -1.46 5.61 12.91
N PHE A 143 -2.25 4.59 12.62
CA PHE A 143 -2.45 3.42 13.47
C PHE A 143 -2.21 2.13 12.68
N GLU A 144 -1.74 1.11 13.39
CA GLU A 144 -1.56 -0.25 12.85
C GLU A 144 -1.74 -1.30 13.94
N VAL A 145 -1.98 -2.56 13.54
CA VAL A 145 -1.97 -3.69 14.47
C VAL A 145 -0.50 -4.10 14.72
N LYS A 146 0.17 -3.42 15.66
CA LYS A 146 1.56 -3.74 16.05
C LYS A 146 1.71 -5.11 16.71
N VAL A 147 0.70 -5.50 17.50
CA VAL A 147 0.67 -6.77 18.23
C VAL A 147 -0.69 -7.41 18.00
N LEU A 148 -0.68 -8.62 17.48
CA LEU A 148 -1.89 -9.42 17.29
C LEU A 148 -2.51 -9.78 18.65
N PRO A 149 -3.85 -9.80 18.73
CA PRO A 149 -4.53 -10.22 19.94
C PRO A 149 -4.31 -11.72 20.19
N GLN A 150 -4.16 -12.09 21.46
CA GLN A 150 -4.11 -13.49 21.87
C GLN A 150 -5.55 -14.00 22.03
N ILE A 151 -6.05 -14.66 20.99
CA ILE A 151 -7.40 -15.22 20.93
C ILE A 151 -7.30 -16.74 21.05
N ASN A 152 -7.87 -17.29 22.12
CA ASN A 152 -8.04 -18.74 22.24
C ASN A 152 -9.14 -19.18 21.28
N LYS A 153 -8.73 -19.86 20.20
CA LYS A 153 -9.66 -20.39 19.21
C LYS A 153 -10.44 -21.55 19.77
N LEU A 154 -11.71 -21.64 19.38
CA LEU A 154 -12.61 -22.72 19.78
C LEU A 154 -12.85 -23.67 18.61
N LEU A 155 -13.07 -24.94 18.92
CA LEU A 155 -13.30 -25.97 17.91
C LEU A 155 -14.71 -25.80 17.32
N LEU A 156 -14.81 -25.42 16.05
CA LEU A 156 -16.09 -25.13 15.37
C LEU A 156 -17.10 -26.29 15.52
N ASP A 157 -16.61 -27.52 15.39
CA ASP A 157 -17.44 -28.72 15.35
C ASP A 157 -18.19 -28.99 16.67
N THR A 158 -17.62 -28.61 17.81
CA THR A 158 -18.16 -28.96 19.14
C THR A 158 -18.84 -27.82 19.88
N LEU A 159 -18.83 -26.60 19.33
CA LEU A 159 -19.39 -25.43 20.01
C LEU A 159 -20.90 -25.55 20.26
N SER A 160 -21.34 -25.13 21.44
CA SER A 160 -22.77 -25.01 21.74
C SER A 160 -23.40 -23.80 21.03
N TYR A 161 -24.74 -23.74 21.01
CA TYR A 161 -25.45 -22.54 20.54
C TYR A 161 -25.03 -21.27 21.30
N ALA A 162 -24.90 -21.38 22.63
CA ALA A 162 -24.54 -20.25 23.48
C ALA A 162 -23.13 -19.74 23.17
N ASP A 163 -22.19 -20.65 22.95
CA ASP A 163 -20.80 -20.30 22.60
C ASP A 163 -20.75 -19.64 21.22
N LEU A 164 -21.46 -20.18 20.23
CA LEU A 164 -21.52 -19.62 18.88
C LEU A 164 -22.05 -18.18 18.90
N VAL A 165 -23.16 -17.91 19.58
CA VAL A 165 -23.74 -16.56 19.63
C VAL A 165 -22.86 -15.57 20.38
N ALA A 166 -22.00 -16.04 21.29
CA ALA A 166 -21.04 -15.20 21.99
C ALA A 166 -19.83 -14.79 21.13
N LEU A 167 -19.62 -15.44 19.98
CA LEU A 167 -18.49 -15.15 19.10
C LEU A 167 -18.71 -13.90 18.25
N PRO A 168 -17.63 -13.16 17.94
CA PRO A 168 -17.69 -12.12 16.92
C PRO A 168 -18.16 -12.66 15.57
N TYR A 169 -18.93 -11.85 14.86
CA TYR A 169 -19.46 -12.13 13.51
C TYR A 169 -20.48 -13.28 13.39
N ILE A 170 -20.88 -13.90 14.50
CA ILE A 170 -21.91 -14.95 14.52
C ILE A 170 -23.19 -14.38 15.12
N THR A 171 -24.24 -14.30 14.31
CA THR A 171 -25.59 -13.95 14.77
C THR A 171 -26.32 -15.17 15.31
N SER A 172 -27.45 -14.94 15.99
CA SER A 172 -28.35 -16.03 16.41
C SER A 172 -28.92 -16.84 15.24
N LYS A 173 -29.04 -16.26 14.04
CA LYS A 173 -29.44 -17.01 12.83
C LYS A 173 -28.29 -17.90 12.38
N ASP A 174 -27.08 -17.35 12.31
CA ASP A 174 -25.87 -18.09 11.93
C ASP A 174 -25.63 -19.30 12.84
N ALA A 175 -25.72 -19.10 14.16
CA ALA A 175 -25.53 -20.17 15.14
C ALA A 175 -26.56 -21.31 14.97
N ARG A 176 -27.83 -20.98 14.69
CA ARG A 176 -28.86 -21.98 14.37
C ARG A 176 -28.53 -22.73 13.09
N ASN A 177 -28.12 -22.03 12.05
CA ASN A 177 -27.78 -22.63 10.77
C ASN A 177 -26.58 -23.58 10.91
N ILE A 178 -25.53 -23.22 11.68
CA ILE A 178 -24.39 -24.10 11.97
C ILE A 178 -24.84 -25.37 12.69
N ILE A 179 -25.70 -25.27 13.71
CA ILE A 179 -26.21 -26.45 14.44
C ILE A 179 -27.04 -27.35 13.54
N GLN A 180 -27.93 -26.77 12.74
CA GLN A 180 -28.76 -27.52 11.80
C GLN A 180 -27.91 -28.25 10.76
N TRP A 181 -26.86 -27.60 10.26
CA TRP A 181 -25.92 -28.22 9.34
C TRP A 181 -25.23 -29.43 9.97
N ARG A 182 -24.68 -29.28 11.18
CA ARG A 182 -24.07 -30.39 11.94
C ARG A 182 -25.03 -31.55 12.18
N SER A 183 -26.29 -31.26 12.52
CA SER A 183 -27.31 -32.30 12.74
C SER A 183 -27.64 -33.08 11.47
N SER A 184 -27.44 -32.49 10.29
CA SER A 184 -27.81 -33.10 9.00
C SER A 184 -26.63 -33.77 8.28
N HIS A 185 -25.40 -33.29 8.48
CA HIS A 185 -24.21 -33.73 7.75
C HIS A 185 -23.11 -34.34 8.64
N GLY A 186 -23.22 -34.20 9.97
CA GLY A 186 -22.19 -34.64 10.91
C GLY A 186 -21.15 -33.55 11.17
N GLU A 187 -19.87 -33.93 11.10
CA GLU A 187 -18.74 -33.03 11.37
C GLU A 187 -18.74 -31.81 10.43
N ILE A 188 -18.29 -30.66 10.94
CA ILE A 188 -18.25 -29.41 10.18
C ILE A 188 -16.86 -28.77 10.14
N GLY A 189 -16.39 -28.44 8.94
CA GLY A 189 -15.19 -27.66 8.66
C GLY A 189 -15.49 -26.25 8.14
N PHE A 190 -14.44 -25.46 7.89
CA PHE A 190 -14.59 -24.12 7.32
C PHE A 190 -15.11 -24.12 5.88
N ASP A 191 -14.77 -25.14 5.09
CA ASP A 191 -15.22 -25.26 3.71
C ASP A 191 -16.74 -25.49 3.64
N ASP A 192 -17.30 -26.20 4.62
CA ASP A 192 -18.75 -26.44 4.73
C ASP A 192 -19.53 -25.17 5.01
N LEU A 193 -18.94 -24.19 5.69
CA LEU A 193 -19.61 -22.92 6.00
C LEU A 193 -20.02 -22.18 4.72
N GLN A 194 -19.30 -22.36 3.62
CA GLN A 194 -19.65 -21.75 2.32
C GLN A 194 -21.01 -22.25 1.79
N ASN A 195 -21.46 -23.42 2.23
CA ASN A 195 -22.74 -24.01 1.87
C ASN A 195 -23.90 -23.55 2.76
N ILE A 196 -23.61 -22.75 3.80
CA ILE A 196 -24.59 -22.26 4.75
C ILE A 196 -25.00 -20.82 4.39
N GLU A 197 -26.31 -20.58 4.30
CA GLU A 197 -26.85 -19.23 4.03
C GLU A 197 -26.31 -18.22 5.06
N GLY A 198 -25.73 -17.12 4.55
CA GLY A 198 -25.21 -16.01 5.36
C GLY A 198 -23.71 -16.07 5.65
N PHE A 199 -22.97 -17.02 5.08
CA PHE A 199 -21.52 -17.17 5.22
C PHE A 199 -20.79 -16.88 3.90
N ASP A 200 -20.46 -15.61 3.68
CA ASP A 200 -19.57 -15.22 2.58
C ASP A 200 -18.09 -15.40 2.93
N VAL A 201 -17.22 -15.23 1.93
CA VAL A 201 -15.76 -15.36 2.06
C VAL A 201 -15.19 -14.45 3.15
N LEU A 202 -15.68 -13.21 3.25
CA LEU A 202 -15.18 -12.25 4.23
C LEU A 202 -15.56 -12.68 5.65
N LYS A 203 -16.81 -13.09 5.85
CA LYS A 203 -17.30 -13.56 7.15
C LYS A 203 -16.56 -14.81 7.60
N ILE A 204 -16.36 -15.79 6.70
CA ILE A 204 -15.57 -17.00 7.00
C ILE A 204 -14.13 -16.63 7.39
N LYS A 205 -13.51 -15.69 6.66
CA LYS A 205 -12.19 -15.14 7.03
C LYS A 205 -12.19 -14.46 8.40
N ARG A 206 -13.26 -13.78 8.80
CA ARG A 206 -13.37 -13.11 10.11
C ARG A 206 -13.60 -14.09 11.25
N ILE A 207 -14.47 -15.08 11.10
CA ILE A 207 -14.75 -16.07 12.16
C ILE A 207 -13.58 -17.02 12.39
N SER A 208 -12.74 -17.28 11.37
CA SER A 208 -11.54 -18.13 11.52
C SER A 208 -10.47 -17.51 12.43
N LEU A 209 -10.60 -16.23 12.78
CA LEU A 209 -9.80 -15.60 13.83
C LEU A 209 -10.13 -16.16 15.23
N TYR A 210 -11.35 -16.68 15.42
CA TYR A 210 -11.88 -17.15 16.71
C TYR A 210 -12.13 -18.65 16.75
N LEU A 211 -12.06 -19.32 15.60
CA LEU A 211 -12.38 -20.73 15.45
C LEU A 211 -11.21 -21.49 14.85
N HIS A 212 -11.14 -22.78 15.12
CA HIS A 212 -10.35 -23.74 14.36
C HIS A 212 -11.21 -24.94 13.96
N SER A 213 -10.82 -25.63 12.89
CA SER A 213 -11.30 -26.95 12.51
C SER A 213 -10.19 -27.98 12.74
N PHE A 214 -10.52 -29.26 12.58
CA PHE A 214 -9.52 -30.32 12.46
C PHE A 214 -8.78 -30.26 11.13
#